data_AF-U9U6Q2-F1
#
_entry.id   AF-U9U6Q2-F1
#
_cell.length_a   1.000
_cell.length_b   1.000
_cell.length_c   1.000
_cell.angle_alpha   90.00
_cell.angle_beta   90.00
_cell.angle_gamma   90.00
#
_symmetry.space_group_name_H-M   'P 1'
#
loop_
_entity.id
_entity.type
_entity.pdbx_description
1 polymer ?
#
loop_
_entity_poly.entity_id
_entity_poly.type
_entity_poly.pdbx_seq_one_letter_code
_entity_poly.pdbx_strand_id
1 'polypeptide(L)'
;MSFINENQLTSEFNELNISDKDSNSVKINHENCYNPPRKLWCKECVPHCIIERWTSGNDDIDNLIKDIIYNATQRHGYPSFLEWVSFDRFEDMKQIGEGGFAKVYSATWIDGIAKYIKQDDGNWIKSEPKSEKVALKRLNGSQNMSADFLNELKTHRKLNCLQDTSLEFYGITKDPATEEFMMIMQYADDGNLRNILSNNFNKIFWNDKIKYLYYTATDLKNLHKLGYFHKDFH
;
A
#
# COMPACT_ATOMS: atom_id res chain seq x y z
N MET A 1 -43.30 2.10 -13.18
CA MET A 1 -43.21 0.79 -12.51
C MET A 1 -43.11 -0.28 -13.58
N SER A 2 -41.88 -0.68 -13.88
CA SER A 2 -41.57 -1.79 -14.78
C SER A 2 -40.52 -2.62 -14.04
N PHE A 3 -40.97 -3.75 -13.52
CA PHE A 3 -40.16 -4.72 -12.79
C PHE A 3 -39.12 -5.32 -13.74
N ILE A 4 -37.84 -5.19 -13.39
CA ILE A 4 -36.77 -5.98 -14.00
C ILE A 4 -36.68 -7.28 -13.23
N ASN A 5 -36.67 -8.37 -13.98
CA ASN A 5 -36.88 -9.75 -13.57
C ASN A 5 -35.62 -10.30 -12.86
N GLU A 6 -35.72 -10.60 -11.56
CA GLU A 6 -34.63 -11.14 -10.71
C GLU A 6 -34.09 -12.51 -11.17
N ASN A 7 -34.78 -13.17 -12.11
CA ASN A 7 -34.39 -14.46 -12.67
C ASN A 7 -33.41 -14.38 -13.86
N GLN A 8 -33.07 -13.19 -14.34
CA GLN A 8 -32.07 -13.00 -15.41
C GLN A 8 -30.66 -12.74 -14.84
N LEU A 9 -30.56 -12.21 -13.61
CA LEU A 9 -29.30 -12.04 -12.88
C LEU A 9 -28.80 -13.36 -12.29
N THR A 10 -29.69 -14.26 -11.86
CA THR A 10 -29.31 -15.56 -11.28
C THR A 10 -28.85 -16.60 -12.31
N SER A 11 -29.09 -16.39 -13.62
CA SER A 11 -28.58 -17.28 -14.67
C SER A 11 -27.14 -16.97 -15.09
N GLU A 12 -26.69 -15.72 -14.99
CA GLU A 12 -25.29 -15.35 -15.31
C GLU A 12 -24.30 -15.74 -14.19
N PHE A 13 -24.76 -15.86 -12.94
CA PHE A 13 -23.91 -16.27 -11.81
C PHE A 13 -23.67 -17.80 -11.73
N ASN A 14 -24.47 -18.63 -12.40
CA ASN A 14 -24.35 -20.09 -12.34
C ASN A 14 -23.47 -20.72 -13.43
N GLU A 15 -22.99 -19.95 -14.42
CA GLU A 15 -22.03 -20.44 -15.42
C GLU A 15 -20.55 -20.32 -15.00
N LEU A 16 -20.24 -19.73 -13.83
CA LEU A 16 -18.86 -19.57 -13.36
C LEU A 16 -18.41 -20.63 -12.34
N ASN A 17 -19.23 -21.65 -12.06
CA ASN A 17 -18.77 -22.85 -11.37
C ASN A 17 -18.05 -23.78 -12.35
N ILE A 18 -16.82 -23.43 -12.72
CA ILE A 18 -15.90 -24.37 -13.36
C ILE A 18 -14.83 -24.74 -12.34
N SER A 19 -15.05 -25.92 -11.76
CA SER A 19 -14.06 -26.70 -11.02
C SER A 19 -12.73 -26.79 -11.77
N ASP A 20 -11.63 -26.66 -11.03
CA ASP A 20 -10.27 -26.94 -11.47
C ASP A 20 -10.16 -28.21 -12.32
N LYS A 21 -9.91 -28.02 -13.62
CA LYS A 21 -9.11 -28.86 -14.53
C LYS A 21 -9.33 -28.33 -15.95
N ASP A 22 -8.53 -27.35 -16.35
CA ASP A 22 -8.01 -27.29 -17.73
C ASP A 22 -6.93 -26.20 -17.83
N SER A 23 -5.73 -26.64 -18.15
CA SER A 23 -4.58 -25.83 -18.53
C SER A 23 -4.79 -25.21 -19.91
N ASN A 24 -5.80 -24.35 -20.06
CA ASN A 24 -5.95 -23.48 -21.22
C ASN A 24 -5.69 -22.05 -20.77
N SER A 25 -4.40 -21.70 -20.70
CA SER A 25 -3.98 -20.31 -20.70
C SER A 25 -4.56 -19.65 -21.95
N VAL A 26 -5.64 -18.88 -21.80
CA VAL A 26 -6.10 -17.95 -22.82
C VAL A 26 -4.88 -17.11 -23.17
N LYS A 27 -4.35 -17.25 -24.38
CA LYS A 27 -3.23 -16.45 -24.87
C LYS A 27 -3.75 -15.03 -25.07
N ILE A 28 -3.76 -14.25 -23.99
CA ILE A 28 -4.04 -12.82 -24.04
C ILE A 28 -2.91 -12.20 -24.89
N ASN A 29 -3.25 -11.56 -26.01
CA ASN A 29 -2.26 -10.91 -26.85
C ASN A 29 -1.75 -9.64 -26.13
N HIS A 30 -0.53 -9.73 -25.60
CA HIS A 30 0.10 -8.67 -24.81
C HIS A 30 0.73 -7.53 -25.65
N GLU A 31 0.62 -7.54 -26.98
CA GLU A 31 1.23 -6.54 -27.88
C GLU A 31 0.92 -5.09 -27.50
N ASN A 32 -0.25 -4.80 -26.91
CA ASN A 32 -0.69 -3.44 -26.54
C ASN A 32 -0.48 -3.08 -25.06
N CYS A 33 -0.03 -4.00 -24.22
CA CYS A 33 0.33 -3.69 -22.82
C CYS A 33 1.77 -3.16 -22.71
N TYR A 34 2.47 -3.08 -23.87
CA TYR A 34 3.70 -2.35 -24.08
C TYR A 34 3.40 -0.99 -24.70
N ASN A 35 3.27 0.04 -23.87
CA ASN A 35 3.45 1.41 -24.36
C ASN A 35 4.37 2.19 -23.41
N PRO A 36 5.65 2.42 -23.78
CA PRO A 36 6.54 3.24 -22.99
C PRO A 36 6.08 4.71 -23.01
N PRO A 37 6.25 5.45 -21.90
CA PRO A 37 7.18 5.13 -20.81
C PRO A 37 6.55 4.99 -19.41
N ARG A 38 5.23 4.74 -19.24
CA ARG A 38 4.62 4.96 -17.91
C ARG A 38 3.64 3.93 -17.35
N LYS A 39 3.18 2.91 -18.09
CA LYS A 39 2.27 1.90 -17.54
C LYS A 39 2.90 0.51 -17.52
N LEU A 40 2.89 -0.09 -16.33
CA LEU A 40 3.48 -1.39 -16.04
C LEU A 40 2.62 -2.57 -16.51
N TRP A 41 1.31 -2.39 -16.45
CA TRP A 41 0.29 -3.35 -16.86
C TRP A 41 -0.94 -2.62 -17.40
N CYS A 42 -1.69 -3.28 -18.26
CA CYS A 42 -3.08 -2.93 -18.60
C CYS A 42 -4.04 -3.68 -17.65
N LYS A 43 -5.33 -3.33 -17.60
CA LYS A 43 -6.30 -3.98 -16.69
C LYS A 43 -6.30 -5.50 -16.81
N GLU A 44 -6.10 -6.02 -18.01
CA GLU A 44 -6.08 -7.45 -18.34
C GLU A 44 -4.75 -8.15 -18.03
N CYS A 45 -3.67 -7.39 -17.83
CA CYS A 45 -2.33 -7.92 -17.52
C CYS A 45 -1.96 -7.80 -16.05
N VAL A 46 -2.77 -7.12 -15.24
CA VAL A 46 -2.57 -7.20 -13.80
C VAL A 46 -2.78 -8.66 -13.44
N PRO A 47 -1.84 -9.30 -12.73
CA PRO A 47 -2.07 -10.66 -12.26
C PRO A 47 -3.43 -10.73 -11.57
N HIS A 48 -4.32 -11.60 -12.05
CA HIS A 48 -5.64 -11.82 -11.45
C HIS A 48 -5.50 -12.13 -9.94
N CYS A 49 -4.39 -12.77 -9.54
CA CYS A 49 -4.05 -13.01 -8.14
C CYS A 49 -3.81 -11.74 -7.30
N ILE A 50 -3.49 -10.59 -7.92
CA ILE A 50 -3.30 -9.29 -7.25
C ILE A 50 -4.63 -8.55 -7.06
N ILE A 51 -5.63 -8.72 -7.94
CA ILE A 51 -6.84 -7.89 -7.95
C ILE A 51 -8.12 -8.65 -7.58
N GLU A 52 -8.26 -9.92 -7.97
CA GLU A 52 -9.56 -10.61 -7.98
C GLU A 52 -9.72 -11.67 -6.88
N ARG A 53 -8.73 -11.83 -6.01
CA ARG A 53 -8.73 -12.85 -4.93
C ARG A 53 -8.89 -12.30 -3.51
N TRP A 54 -9.18 -11.01 -3.35
CA TRP A 54 -9.38 -10.41 -2.04
C TRP A 54 -10.41 -9.27 -2.08
N THR A 55 -11.03 -9.03 -0.93
CA THR A 55 -11.80 -7.83 -0.63
C THR A 55 -11.49 -7.41 0.80
N SER A 56 -11.47 -6.11 1.06
CA SER A 56 -11.38 -5.58 2.42
C SER A 56 -12.72 -5.56 3.17
N GLY A 57 -13.82 -5.89 2.47
CA GLY A 57 -15.17 -5.63 2.95
C GLY A 57 -15.55 -4.14 2.91
N ASN A 58 -14.76 -3.29 2.26
CA ASN A 58 -15.04 -1.87 2.05
C ASN A 58 -14.70 -1.46 0.61
N ASP A 59 -15.73 -1.09 -0.15
CA ASP A 59 -15.61 -0.77 -1.58
C ASP A 59 -14.69 0.44 -1.85
N ASP A 60 -14.66 1.45 -0.97
CA ASP A 60 -13.81 2.62 -1.15
C ASP A 60 -12.32 2.26 -1.08
N ILE A 61 -11.95 1.38 -0.15
CA ILE A 61 -10.58 0.87 -0.01
C ILE A 61 -10.21 -0.05 -1.15
N ASP A 62 -11.11 -0.98 -1.50
CA ASP A 62 -10.90 -1.90 -2.62
C ASP A 62 -10.67 -1.10 -3.92
N ASN A 63 -11.51 -0.09 -4.19
CA ASN A 63 -11.38 0.78 -5.35
C ASN A 63 -10.10 1.64 -5.30
N LEU A 64 -9.72 2.17 -4.14
CA LEU A 64 -8.48 2.93 -3.97
C LEU A 64 -7.25 2.08 -4.28
N ILE A 65 -7.17 0.89 -3.70
CA ILE A 65 -6.03 -0.02 -3.91
C ILE A 65 -5.98 -0.46 -5.37
N LYS A 66 -7.12 -0.85 -5.96
CA LYS A 66 -7.22 -1.23 -7.37
C LYS A 66 -6.79 -0.09 -8.30
N ASP A 67 -7.21 1.15 -8.04
CA ASP A 67 -6.80 2.32 -8.84
C ASP A 67 -5.28 2.55 -8.74
N ILE A 68 -4.70 2.42 -7.54
CA ILE A 68 -3.25 2.55 -7.34
C ILE A 68 -2.49 1.44 -8.09
N ILE A 69 -3.01 0.21 -8.05
CA ILE A 69 -2.47 -0.91 -8.82
C ILE A 69 -2.56 -0.54 -10.31
N TYR A 70 -3.73 -0.25 -10.88
CA TYR A 70 -3.86 0.07 -12.31
C TYR A 70 -2.97 1.21 -12.81
N ASN A 71 -2.64 2.17 -11.93
CA ASN A 71 -1.77 3.30 -12.24
C ASN A 71 -0.33 3.15 -11.70
N ALA A 72 0.06 1.94 -11.28
CA ALA A 72 1.37 1.68 -10.71
C ALA A 72 2.50 2.05 -11.68
N THR A 73 3.52 2.69 -11.12
CA THR A 73 4.76 3.04 -11.80
C THR A 73 5.90 2.15 -11.32
N GLN A 74 6.98 2.10 -12.09
CA GLN A 74 8.21 1.45 -11.65
C GLN A 74 8.95 2.36 -10.68
N ARG A 75 9.35 1.81 -9.53
CA ARG A 75 10.21 2.45 -8.56
C ARG A 75 11.30 1.47 -8.16
N HIS A 76 12.56 1.88 -8.30
CA HIS A 76 13.74 1.02 -8.10
C HIS A 76 13.71 -0.32 -8.86
N GLY A 77 13.10 -0.34 -10.05
CA GLY A 77 13.00 -1.54 -10.88
C GLY A 77 11.84 -2.49 -10.53
N TYR A 78 10.99 -2.13 -9.57
CA TYR A 78 9.82 -2.93 -9.17
C TYR A 78 8.52 -2.14 -9.32
N PRO A 79 7.38 -2.80 -9.59
CA PRO A 79 6.06 -2.19 -9.48
C PRO A 79 5.81 -1.66 -8.08
N SER A 80 5.51 -0.37 -7.96
CA SER A 80 5.07 0.21 -6.68
C SER A 80 3.54 0.27 -6.64
N PHE A 81 2.92 -0.48 -5.74
CA PHE A 81 1.48 -0.49 -5.48
C PHE A 81 1.22 -0.76 -3.99
N LEU A 82 -0.04 -0.64 -3.57
CA LEU A 82 -0.48 -0.98 -2.21
C LEU A 82 -1.07 -2.39 -2.19
N GLU A 83 -0.78 -3.14 -1.15
CA GLU A 83 -1.35 -4.47 -0.94
C GLU A 83 -2.46 -4.43 0.12
N TRP A 84 -3.53 -5.20 -0.10
CA TRP A 84 -4.44 -5.56 0.97
C TRP A 84 -3.90 -6.82 1.66
N VAL A 85 -3.75 -6.76 2.97
CA VAL A 85 -3.16 -7.86 3.75
C VAL A 85 -4.12 -8.27 4.85
N SER A 86 -4.43 -9.57 4.89
CA SER A 86 -5.22 -10.14 5.98
C SER A 86 -4.49 -9.98 7.32
N PHE A 87 -5.24 -9.62 8.37
CA PHE A 87 -4.66 -9.23 9.65
C PHE A 87 -3.91 -10.38 10.36
N ASP A 88 -4.30 -11.63 10.09
CA ASP A 88 -3.66 -12.84 10.59
C ASP A 88 -2.25 -13.07 10.02
N ARG A 89 -1.77 -12.23 9.09
CA ARG A 89 -0.38 -12.25 8.58
C ARG A 89 0.58 -11.40 9.40
N PHE A 90 0.10 -10.78 10.49
CA PHE A 90 0.92 -10.00 11.40
C PHE A 90 1.08 -10.72 12.75
N GLU A 91 2.34 -10.90 13.15
CA GLU A 91 2.73 -11.50 14.42
C GLU A 91 3.49 -10.49 15.31
N ASP A 92 3.69 -10.85 16.58
CA ASP A 92 4.46 -10.05 17.55
C ASP A 92 4.01 -8.58 17.68
N MET A 93 2.70 -8.34 17.55
CA MET A 93 2.17 -6.98 17.54
C MET A 93 2.37 -6.29 18.90
N LYS A 94 3.05 -5.13 18.90
CA LYS A 94 3.33 -4.34 20.10
C LYS A 94 3.06 -2.87 19.84
N GLN A 95 2.31 -2.21 20.73
CA GLN A 95 2.12 -0.76 20.64
C GLN A 95 3.46 -0.04 20.91
N ILE A 96 3.85 0.86 20.01
CA ILE A 96 5.10 1.62 20.07
C ILE A 96 4.88 3.13 20.15
N GLY A 97 3.65 3.60 19.93
CA GLY A 97 3.30 5.01 20.03
C GLY A 97 1.80 5.24 20.03
N GLU A 98 1.39 6.34 20.63
CA GLU A 98 0.01 6.83 20.64
C GLU A 98 0.03 8.35 20.64
N GLY A 99 -0.77 8.94 19.76
CA GLY A 99 -1.00 10.38 19.70
C GLY A 99 -2.50 10.67 19.66
N GLY A 100 -2.86 11.95 19.51
CA GLY A 100 -4.26 12.37 19.53
C GLY A 100 -5.12 11.78 18.39
N PHE A 101 -4.49 11.36 17.30
CA PHE A 101 -5.19 10.90 16.08
C PHE A 101 -4.96 9.43 15.72
N ALA A 102 -3.95 8.79 16.32
CA ALA A 102 -3.52 7.47 15.89
C ALA A 102 -2.79 6.70 16.98
N LYS A 103 -2.89 5.37 16.89
CA LYS A 103 -2.02 4.41 17.58
C LYS A 103 -1.10 3.74 16.58
N VAL A 104 0.15 3.52 16.96
CA VAL A 104 1.15 2.86 16.12
C VAL A 104 1.64 1.60 16.81
N TYR A 105 1.66 0.52 16.06
CA TYR A 105 2.13 -0.79 16.48
C TYR A 105 3.32 -1.21 15.63
N SER A 106 4.31 -1.88 16.21
CA SER A 106 5.24 -2.70 15.45
C SER A 106 4.66 -4.09 15.29
N ALA A 107 4.88 -4.74 14.15
CA ALA A 107 4.55 -6.14 13.94
C ALA A 107 5.55 -6.81 12.98
N THR A 108 5.59 -8.14 13.00
CA THR A 108 6.27 -8.96 11.99
C THR A 108 5.23 -9.32 10.92
N TRP A 109 5.42 -8.83 9.69
CA TRP A 109 4.62 -9.28 8.55
C TRP A 109 5.26 -10.54 7.96
N ILE A 110 4.63 -11.69 8.12
CA ILE A 110 5.26 -12.99 7.85
C ILE A 110 5.52 -13.22 6.35
N ASP A 111 4.64 -12.74 5.47
CA ASP A 111 4.81 -12.84 4.02
C ASP A 111 5.79 -11.77 3.49
N GLY A 112 5.90 -10.66 4.24
CA GLY A 112 6.64 -9.47 3.85
C GLY A 112 6.07 -8.77 2.61
N ILE A 113 6.83 -7.80 2.12
CA ILE A 113 6.43 -6.95 1.00
C ILE A 113 6.43 -7.77 -0.29
N ALA A 114 5.29 -7.84 -0.98
CA ALA A 114 5.22 -8.49 -2.28
C ALA A 114 6.11 -7.78 -3.32
N LYS A 115 7.08 -8.52 -3.87
CA LYS A 115 7.93 -8.07 -4.97
C LYS A 115 7.63 -8.88 -6.21
N TYR A 116 7.51 -8.20 -7.34
CA TYR A 116 7.28 -8.82 -8.64
C TYR A 116 8.48 -8.54 -9.53
N ILE A 117 9.08 -9.60 -10.08
CA ILE A 117 10.25 -9.53 -10.96
C ILE A 117 9.82 -9.83 -12.38
N LYS A 118 10.17 -8.95 -13.30
CA LYS A 118 9.93 -9.16 -14.73
C LYS A 118 10.92 -10.17 -15.29
N GLN A 119 10.41 -11.16 -15.99
CA GLN A 119 11.17 -12.18 -16.70
C GLN A 119 11.44 -11.74 -18.15
N ASP A 120 12.40 -12.41 -18.80
CA ASP A 120 12.81 -12.13 -20.18
C ASP A 120 11.67 -12.35 -21.19
N ASP A 121 10.75 -13.28 -20.89
CA ASP A 121 9.55 -13.55 -21.69
C ASP A 121 8.43 -12.50 -21.49
N GLY A 122 8.65 -11.50 -20.62
CA GLY A 122 7.71 -10.43 -20.31
C GLY A 122 6.77 -10.73 -19.14
N ASN A 123 6.74 -11.97 -18.62
CA ASN A 123 5.92 -12.36 -17.49
C ASN A 123 6.47 -11.80 -16.17
N TRP A 124 5.59 -11.68 -15.17
CA TRP A 124 5.97 -11.26 -13.81
C TRP A 124 5.83 -12.43 -12.86
N ILE A 125 6.87 -12.68 -12.05
CA ILE A 125 6.84 -13.68 -10.99
C ILE A 125 6.87 -12.99 -9.62
N LYS A 126 6.05 -13.46 -8.68
CA LYS A 126 6.13 -13.03 -7.28
C LYS A 126 7.39 -13.63 -6.67
N SER A 127 8.21 -12.80 -6.03
CA SER A 127 9.37 -13.26 -5.26
C SER A 127 8.94 -14.06 -4.04
N GLU A 128 9.84 -14.93 -3.57
CA GLU A 128 9.62 -15.71 -2.35
C GLU A 128 9.31 -14.80 -1.16
N PRO A 129 8.32 -15.16 -0.32
CA PRO A 129 7.99 -14.41 0.89
C PRO A 129 9.21 -14.25 1.80
N LYS A 130 9.37 -13.06 2.36
CA LYS A 130 10.43 -12.77 3.33
C LYS A 130 9.86 -11.90 4.43
N SER A 131 9.76 -12.46 5.63
CA SER A 131 9.23 -11.75 6.79
C SER A 131 9.92 -10.39 6.98
N GLU A 132 9.14 -9.36 7.23
CA GLU A 132 9.62 -7.99 7.36
C GLU A 132 9.00 -7.32 8.59
N LYS A 133 9.78 -6.49 9.29
CA LYS A 133 9.27 -5.71 10.41
C LYS A 133 8.58 -4.45 9.90
N VAL A 134 7.34 -4.24 10.31
CA VAL A 134 6.52 -3.10 9.83
C VAL A 134 5.94 -2.29 10.97
N ALA A 135 5.54 -1.07 10.66
CA ALA A 135 4.70 -0.24 11.51
C ALA A 135 3.25 -0.29 11.02
N LEU A 136 2.32 -0.65 11.90
CA LEU A 136 0.88 -0.59 11.66
C LEU A 136 0.33 0.68 12.31
N LYS A 137 -0.06 1.66 11.50
CA LYS A 137 -0.67 2.92 11.97
C LYS A 137 -2.19 2.79 11.91
N ARG A 138 -2.82 2.73 13.07
CA ARG A 138 -4.27 2.72 13.26
C ARG A 138 -4.74 4.16 13.48
N LEU A 139 -5.56 4.67 12.57
CA LEU A 139 -6.17 5.99 12.73
C LEU A 139 -7.45 5.85 13.56
N ASN A 140 -7.63 6.72 14.56
CA ASN A 140 -8.76 6.66 15.47
C ASN A 140 -10.07 6.81 14.69
N GLY A 141 -11.01 5.87 14.87
CA GLY A 141 -12.31 5.97 14.21
C GLY A 141 -12.33 5.46 12.77
N SER A 142 -11.27 4.78 12.31
CA SER A 142 -11.16 4.31 10.92
C SER A 142 -12.17 3.22 10.54
N GLN A 143 -12.86 2.60 11.50
CA GLN A 143 -13.96 1.67 11.24
C GLN A 143 -15.09 2.32 10.42
N ASN A 144 -15.28 3.64 10.61
CA ASN A 144 -16.13 4.44 9.76
C ASN A 144 -15.22 5.16 8.75
N MET A 145 -15.20 4.67 7.51
CA MET A 145 -14.36 5.19 6.43
C MET A 145 -14.59 6.70 6.23
N SER A 146 -13.80 7.52 6.92
CA SER A 146 -13.97 8.97 6.89
C SER A 146 -13.23 9.56 5.70
N ALA A 147 -13.69 10.72 5.24
CA ALA A 147 -12.97 11.50 4.24
C ALA A 147 -11.53 11.82 4.68
N ASP A 148 -11.31 12.00 5.99
CA ASP A 148 -9.99 12.27 6.57
C ASP A 148 -9.07 11.06 6.43
N PHE A 149 -9.55 9.84 6.72
CA PHE A 149 -8.79 8.60 6.55
C PHE A 149 -8.36 8.42 5.09
N LEU A 150 -9.33 8.49 4.16
CA LEU A 150 -9.06 8.36 2.73
C LEU A 150 -8.10 9.45 2.21
N ASN A 151 -8.23 10.68 2.72
CA ASN A 151 -7.34 11.77 2.35
C ASN A 151 -5.92 11.55 2.88
N GLU A 152 -5.75 10.98 4.07
CA GLU A 152 -4.44 10.61 4.61
C GLU A 152 -3.77 9.54 3.76
N LEU A 153 -4.47 8.47 3.40
CA LEU A 153 -3.97 7.43 2.49
C LEU A 153 -3.51 8.01 1.14
N LYS A 154 -4.37 8.84 0.52
CA LYS A 154 -4.08 9.47 -0.78
C LYS A 154 -2.89 10.42 -0.69
N THR A 155 -2.80 11.21 0.38
CA THR A 155 -1.70 12.16 0.59
C THR A 155 -0.38 11.43 0.78
N HIS A 156 -0.36 10.43 1.66
CA HIS A 156 0.84 9.64 1.94
C HIS A 156 1.34 8.89 0.70
N ARG A 157 0.41 8.32 -0.09
CA ARG A 157 0.76 7.69 -1.37
C ARG A 157 1.36 8.68 -2.36
N LYS A 158 0.77 9.88 -2.51
CA LYS A 158 1.30 10.93 -3.39
C LYS A 158 2.70 11.36 -2.98
N LEU A 159 2.96 11.51 -1.69
CA LEU A 159 4.30 11.87 -1.18
C LEU A 159 5.34 10.80 -1.49
N ASN A 160 5.02 9.52 -1.25
CA ASN A 160 5.91 8.40 -1.62
C ASN A 160 6.21 8.35 -3.12
N CYS A 161 5.26 8.77 -3.97
CA CYS A 161 5.51 8.84 -5.41
C CYS A 161 6.38 10.03 -5.84
N LEU A 162 6.49 11.09 -5.01
CA LEU A 162 7.28 12.27 -5.31
C LEU A 162 8.73 12.15 -4.86
N GLN A 163 9.01 11.35 -3.82
CA GLN A 163 10.35 11.26 -3.26
C GLN A 163 10.60 9.98 -2.45
N ASP A 164 11.85 9.52 -2.47
CA ASP A 164 12.31 8.33 -1.75
C ASP A 164 12.70 8.55 -0.27
N THR A 165 12.25 9.64 0.33
CA THR A 165 12.61 10.04 1.71
C THR A 165 11.52 9.78 2.74
N SER A 166 10.26 9.64 2.30
CA SER A 166 9.16 9.31 3.21
C SER A 166 9.16 7.84 3.57
N LEU A 167 8.66 7.52 4.77
CA LEU A 167 8.40 6.13 5.15
C LEU A 167 7.49 5.48 4.12
N GLU A 168 7.96 4.35 3.58
CA GLU A 168 7.22 3.61 2.58
C GLU A 168 5.85 3.19 3.12
N PHE A 169 4.86 3.21 2.23
CA PHE A 169 3.51 2.78 2.51
C PHE A 169 3.20 1.58 1.64
N TYR A 170 3.15 0.42 2.29
CA TYR A 170 3.09 -0.88 1.62
C TYR A 170 1.68 -1.35 1.35
N GLY A 171 0.73 -0.97 2.20
CA GLY A 171 -0.60 -1.55 2.10
C GLY A 171 -1.52 -1.22 3.25
N ILE A 172 -2.66 -1.90 3.28
CA ILE A 172 -3.72 -1.69 4.27
C ILE A 172 -4.13 -3.06 4.83
N THR A 173 -4.44 -3.07 6.12
CA THR A 173 -5.08 -4.21 6.79
C THR A 173 -6.25 -3.72 7.64
N LYS A 174 -7.05 -4.64 8.17
CA LYS A 174 -8.18 -4.33 9.05
C LYS A 174 -8.16 -5.26 10.25
N ASP A 175 -8.12 -4.67 11.44
CA ASP A 175 -8.16 -5.40 12.70
C ASP A 175 -9.57 -5.99 12.91
N PRO A 176 -9.73 -7.33 12.92
CA PRO A 176 -11.05 -7.94 13.05
C PRO A 176 -11.67 -7.76 14.44
N ALA A 177 -10.88 -7.36 15.45
CA ALA A 177 -11.40 -7.12 16.80
C ALA A 177 -12.01 -5.72 16.93
N THR A 178 -11.41 -4.71 16.28
CA THR A 178 -11.88 -3.32 16.37
C THR A 178 -12.59 -2.84 15.11
N GLU A 179 -12.56 -3.62 14.03
CA GLU A 179 -13.02 -3.27 12.68
C GLU A 179 -12.32 -2.04 12.07
N GLU A 180 -11.23 -1.58 12.69
CA GLU A 180 -10.47 -0.42 12.26
C GLU A 180 -9.43 -0.79 11.20
N PHE A 181 -9.35 0.03 10.16
CA PHE A 181 -8.30 -0.05 9.16
C PHE A 181 -6.97 0.49 9.70
N MET A 182 -5.89 -0.13 9.25
CA MET A 182 -4.51 0.23 9.58
C MET A 182 -3.68 0.36 8.32
N MET A 183 -2.81 1.37 8.30
CA MET A 183 -1.78 1.53 7.28
C MET A 183 -0.58 0.65 7.63
N ILE A 184 -0.08 -0.11 6.65
CA ILE A 184 1.15 -0.89 6.75
C ILE A 184 2.29 -0.04 6.20
N MET A 185 3.23 0.32 7.06
CA MET A 185 4.29 1.28 6.76
C MET A 185 5.67 0.72 7.10
N GLN A 186 6.70 1.30 6.50
CA GLN A 186 8.09 1.06 6.89
C GLN A 186 8.29 1.31 8.39
N TYR A 187 8.90 0.34 9.07
CA TYR A 187 9.33 0.52 10.45
C TYR A 187 10.60 1.41 10.49
N ALA A 188 10.59 2.45 11.32
CA ALA A 188 11.74 3.32 11.50
C ALA A 188 12.66 2.75 12.60
N ASP A 189 13.66 1.97 12.22
CA ASP A 189 14.55 1.26 13.17
C ASP A 189 15.26 2.19 14.16
N ASP A 190 15.70 3.36 13.70
CA ASP A 190 16.39 4.36 14.52
C ASP A 190 15.44 5.25 15.35
N GLY A 191 14.13 5.04 15.22
CA GLY A 191 13.11 5.82 15.91
C GLY A 191 12.95 7.24 15.37
N ASN A 192 12.68 8.21 16.24
CA ASN A 192 12.42 9.60 15.84
C ASN A 192 13.69 10.48 15.90
N LEU A 193 13.73 11.49 15.03
CA LEU A 193 14.88 12.40 14.89
C LEU A 193 15.23 13.11 16.19
N ARG A 194 14.23 13.49 17.01
CA ARG A 194 14.45 14.14 18.30
C ARG A 194 15.30 13.27 19.23
N ASN A 195 14.96 11.99 19.39
CA ASN A 195 15.71 11.04 20.20
C ASN A 195 17.12 10.80 19.65
N ILE A 196 17.25 10.66 18.32
CA ILE A 196 18.54 10.48 17.65
C ILE A 196 19.46 11.68 17.95
N LEU A 197 18.95 12.90 17.78
CA LEU A 197 19.71 14.11 18.03
C LEU A 197 20.04 14.28 19.52
N SER A 198 19.07 14.10 20.42
CA SER A 198 19.30 14.26 21.87
C SER A 198 20.35 13.31 22.43
N ASN A 199 20.41 12.06 21.94
CA ASN A 199 21.33 11.05 22.47
C ASN A 199 22.70 11.05 21.77
N ASN A 200 22.77 11.45 20.50
CA ASN A 200 23.97 11.26 19.68
C ASN A 200 24.41 12.50 18.89
N PHE A 201 23.97 13.71 19.26
CA PHE A 201 24.27 14.94 18.50
C PHE A 201 25.75 15.09 18.11
N ASN A 202 26.66 14.84 19.05
CA ASN A 202 28.10 15.02 18.82
C ASN A 202 28.75 13.89 18.01
N LYS A 203 28.06 12.76 17.86
CA LYS A 203 28.53 11.59 17.09
C LYS A 203 28.06 11.62 15.63
N ILE A 204 26.99 12.36 15.33
CA ILE A 204 26.47 12.51 13.97
C ILE A 204 27.34 13.50 13.20
N PHE A 205 27.82 13.10 12.03
CA PHE A 205 28.62 13.98 11.17
C PHE A 205 27.80 15.18 10.69
N TRP A 206 28.47 16.32 10.49
CA TRP A 206 27.83 17.54 10.00
C TRP A 206 27.09 17.32 8.67
N ASN A 207 27.66 16.52 7.77
CA ASN A 207 27.03 16.19 6.50
C ASN A 207 25.69 15.47 6.68
N ASP A 208 25.57 14.56 7.66
CA ASP A 208 24.32 13.83 7.89
C ASP A 208 23.26 14.72 8.55
N LYS A 209 23.68 15.64 9.43
CA LYS A 209 22.76 16.68 9.96
C LYS A 209 22.18 17.55 8.85
N ILE A 210 23.02 17.97 7.91
CA ILE A 210 22.59 18.76 6.74
C ILE A 210 21.66 17.93 5.85
N LYS A 211 21.93 16.64 5.65
CA LYS A 211 21.03 15.74 4.92
C LYS A 211 19.67 15.62 5.58
N TYR A 212 19.60 15.40 6.90
CA TYR A 212 18.31 15.34 7.61
C TYR A 212 17.50 16.62 7.45
N LEU A 213 18.15 17.79 7.57
CA LEU A 213 17.50 19.08 7.34
C LEU A 213 17.01 19.22 5.90
N TYR A 214 17.86 18.87 4.93
CA TYR A 214 17.54 18.94 3.50
C TYR A 214 16.35 18.05 3.12
N TYR A 215 16.33 16.79 3.57
CA TYR A 215 15.23 15.87 3.28
C TYR A 215 13.93 16.35 3.94
N THR A 216 13.98 16.75 5.20
CA THR A 216 12.81 17.27 5.93
C THR A 216 12.24 18.53 5.27
N ALA A 217 13.08 19.47 4.85
CA ALA A 217 12.65 20.67 4.14
C ALA A 217 12.04 20.34 2.77
N THR A 218 12.54 19.29 2.10
CA THR A 218 12.04 18.86 0.79
C THR A 218 10.68 18.16 0.92
N ASP A 219 10.49 17.32 1.93
CA ASP A 219 9.21 16.69 2.25
C ASP A 219 8.13 17.73 2.56
N LEU A 220 8.44 18.73 3.39
CA LEU A 220 7.53 19.86 3.68
C LEU A 220 7.20 20.67 2.42
N LYS A 221 8.20 20.96 1.58
CA LYS A 221 7.98 21.65 0.30
C LYS A 221 7.05 20.86 -0.62
N ASN A 222 7.19 19.54 -0.68
CA ASN A 222 6.33 18.67 -1.50
C ASN A 222 4.91 18.58 -0.94
N LEU A 223 4.76 18.48 0.38
CA LEU A 223 3.46 18.55 1.06
C LEU A 223 2.73 19.86 0.74
N HIS A 224 3.43 21.00 0.82
CA HIS A 224 2.87 22.31 0.50
C HIS A 224 2.51 22.44 -0.99
N LYS A 225 3.31 21.89 -1.91
CA LYS A 225 2.98 21.86 -3.35
C LYS A 225 1.70 21.08 -3.65
N LEU A 226 1.38 20.07 -2.84
CA LEU A 226 0.14 19.31 -2.93
C LEU A 226 -1.05 20.03 -2.29
N GLY A 227 -0.84 21.20 -1.67
CA GLY A 227 -1.88 22.00 -1.00
C GLY A 227 -2.17 21.57 0.44
N TYR A 228 -1.33 20.71 1.04
CA TYR A 228 -1.50 20.23 2.41
C TYR A 228 -0.56 20.95 3.38
N PHE A 229 -0.96 20.99 4.66
CA PHE A 229 -0.15 21.49 5.76
C PHE A 229 0.04 20.37 6.78
N HIS A 230 1.25 20.23 7.35
CA HIS A 230 1.55 19.14 8.30
C HIS A 230 0.76 19.29 9.62
N LYS A 231 0.52 20.53 10.07
CA LYS A 231 -0.22 20.91 11.29
C LYS A 231 0.37 20.46 12.64
N ASP A 232 1.25 19.47 12.67
CA ASP A 232 1.88 18.95 13.89
C ASP A 232 3.36 18.59 13.72
N PHE A 233 4.13 19.45 13.03
CA PHE A 233 5.55 19.21 12.73
C PHE A 233 6.43 19.62 13.92
N HIS A 234 7.20 18.68 14.50
CA HIS A 234 7.94 18.85 15.76
C HIS A 234 9.27 18.07 15.84
#